data_AF-A0A6V8LD37-F1
#
_entry.id   AF-A0A6V8LD37-F1
#
_cell.length_a   1.000
_cell.length_b   1.000
_cell.length_c   1.000
_cell.angle_alpha   90.00
_cell.angle_beta   90.00
_cell.angle_gamma   90.00
#
_symmetry.space_group_name_H-M   'P 1'
#
loop_
_entity.id
_entity.type
_entity.pdbx_description
1 polymer ?
#
loop_
_entity_poly.entity_id
_entity_poly.type
_entity_poly.pdbx_seq_one_letter_code
_entity_poly.pdbx_strand_id
1 'polypeptide(L)'
;MTGREFSQVDIDLLADYVGGVLDGTPDEAVVARRVADDPTWAEAYATLSASASTIQADLAAWGATPEPMPADVADRIATALEQEPTRPALSVVPDADGPRRSVSRLRRRWPAWATPVAVAASLAAFAGLGIGLADSSSTDDAGSGTAAEAPAAARDNAAGGAELATPQALVASGKDYRAGTLAAAQPPPDGDRAMSAQSATTEEDSGSSGLKSTAAAALQRLTAQTALSACLDAIAREHNNGAATVQVVDFATFDGSPAVIVFFTDGTGARWVWASGPNCGQAAWGADTRGNAKIG
;
A
#
# COMPACT_ATOMS: atom_id res chain seq x y z
N MET A 1 -25.13 -2.52 -30.77
CA MET A 1 -24.44 -2.35 -29.48
C MET A 1 -24.34 -0.87 -29.21
N THR A 2 -25.28 -0.31 -28.45
CA THR A 2 -25.18 1.06 -27.92
C THR A 2 -24.30 0.98 -26.68
N GLY A 3 -23.26 1.82 -26.64
CA GLY A 3 -22.35 1.91 -25.50
C GLY A 3 -23.11 2.33 -24.24
N ARG A 4 -22.72 1.72 -23.12
CA ARG A 4 -23.19 1.94 -21.75
C ARG A 4 -23.70 3.37 -21.52
N GLU A 5 -24.99 3.48 -21.24
CA GLU A 5 -25.59 4.67 -20.67
C GLU A 5 -24.86 4.97 -19.35
N PHE A 6 -24.31 6.18 -19.25
CA PHE A 6 -23.76 6.68 -18.00
C PHE A 6 -24.88 6.66 -16.94
N SER A 7 -24.63 5.99 -15.81
CA SER A 7 -25.57 5.87 -14.69
C SER A 7 -26.28 7.21 -14.41
N GLN A 8 -27.62 7.19 -14.36
CA GLN A 8 -28.48 8.36 -14.12
C GLN A 8 -28.22 9.03 -12.76
N VAL A 9 -27.63 8.30 -11.82
CA VAL A 9 -27.20 8.79 -10.50
C VAL A 9 -25.69 8.77 -10.41
N ASP A 10 -25.12 9.88 -9.98
CA ASP A 10 -23.72 9.99 -9.64
C ASP A 10 -23.54 9.47 -8.20
N ILE A 11 -23.12 8.21 -8.08
CA ILE A 11 -23.08 7.49 -6.79
C ILE A 11 -21.99 8.05 -5.89
N ASP A 12 -20.85 8.47 -6.45
CA ASP A 12 -19.75 9.05 -5.68
C ASP A 12 -20.19 10.37 -5.05
N LEU A 13 -20.82 11.25 -5.83
CA LEU A 13 -21.34 12.52 -5.33
C LEU A 13 -22.45 12.32 -4.28
N LEU A 14 -23.29 11.30 -4.45
CA LEU A 14 -24.32 10.95 -3.48
C LEU A 14 -23.73 10.37 -2.19
N ALA A 15 -22.64 9.61 -2.27
CA ALA A 15 -21.91 9.10 -1.11
C ALA A 15 -21.25 10.23 -0.32
N ASP A 16 -20.64 11.20 -0.99
CA ASP A 16 -20.12 12.42 -0.36
C ASP A 16 -21.22 13.20 0.36
N TYR A 17 -22.42 13.28 -0.24
CA TYR A 17 -23.59 13.90 0.38
C TYR A 17 -24.07 13.13 1.62
N VAL A 18 -24.21 11.80 1.55
CA VAL A 18 -24.61 10.96 2.69
C VAL A 18 -23.57 10.99 3.82
N GLY A 19 -22.29 11.08 3.47
CA GLY A 19 -21.18 11.19 4.42
C GLY A 19 -21.00 12.58 5.04
N GLY A 20 -21.79 13.59 4.63
CA GLY A 20 -21.65 14.97 5.11
C GLY A 20 -20.42 15.71 4.57
N VAL A 21 -19.73 15.16 3.57
CA VAL A 21 -18.55 15.79 2.96
C VAL A 21 -18.93 17.08 2.22
N LEU A 22 -20.16 17.14 1.71
CA LEU A 22 -20.67 18.30 1.00
C LEU A 22 -21.21 19.41 1.92
N ASP A 23 -21.27 19.22 3.24
CA ASP A 23 -21.88 20.18 4.16
C ASP A 23 -21.26 21.59 4.01
N GLY A 24 -22.10 22.58 3.72
CA GLY A 24 -21.69 23.97 3.52
C GLY A 24 -21.08 24.26 2.14
N THR A 25 -21.03 23.28 1.24
CA THR A 25 -20.63 23.48 -0.16
C THR A 25 -21.85 23.82 -1.04
N PRO A 26 -21.65 24.48 -2.20
CA PRO A 26 -22.74 24.71 -3.14
C PRO A 26 -23.36 23.42 -3.69
N ASP A 27 -22.60 22.34 -3.73
CA ASP A 27 -23.02 21.05 -4.30
C ASP A 27 -24.02 20.33 -3.39
N GLU A 28 -24.01 20.59 -2.08
CA GLU A 28 -25.02 20.09 -1.12
C GLU A 28 -26.44 20.43 -1.59
N ALA A 29 -26.69 21.70 -1.91
CA ALA A 29 -28.01 22.16 -2.36
C ALA A 29 -28.41 21.60 -3.73
N VAL A 30 -27.42 21.29 -4.59
CA VAL A 30 -27.64 20.67 -5.89
C VAL A 30 -28.07 19.22 -5.71
N VAL A 31 -27.37 18.46 -4.88
CA VAL A 31 -27.69 17.05 -4.60
C VAL A 31 -29.01 16.95 -3.85
N ALA A 32 -29.24 17.78 -2.83
CA ALA A 32 -30.49 17.83 -2.07
C ALA A 32 -31.71 18.06 -2.99
N ARG A 33 -31.57 18.96 -3.97
CA ARG A 33 -32.62 19.20 -4.98
C ARG A 33 -32.83 17.98 -5.87
N ARG A 34 -31.76 17.33 -6.35
CA ARG A 34 -31.88 16.11 -7.17
C ARG A 34 -32.56 14.98 -6.40
N VAL A 35 -32.21 14.77 -5.14
CA VAL A 35 -32.86 13.78 -4.26
C VAL A 35 -34.35 14.10 -4.06
N ALA A 36 -34.74 15.38 -4.02
CA ALA A 36 -36.13 15.79 -3.89
C ALA A 36 -36.94 15.65 -5.20
N ASP A 37 -36.33 15.97 -6.35
CA ASP A 37 -37.02 16.13 -7.63
C ASP A 37 -36.93 14.89 -8.54
N ASP A 38 -35.90 14.06 -8.39
CA ASP A 38 -35.64 12.88 -9.22
C ASP A 38 -35.86 11.58 -8.40
N PRO A 39 -36.85 10.74 -8.76
CA PRO A 39 -37.17 9.51 -8.02
C PRO A 39 -36.02 8.50 -8.01
N THR A 40 -35.18 8.46 -9.04
CA THR A 40 -34.02 7.56 -9.10
C THR A 40 -32.94 7.99 -8.10
N TRP A 41 -32.72 9.30 -7.95
CA TRP A 41 -31.84 9.85 -6.91
C TRP A 41 -32.41 9.62 -5.50
N ALA A 42 -33.72 9.77 -5.33
CA ALA A 42 -34.39 9.52 -4.05
C ALA A 42 -34.25 8.07 -3.58
N GLU A 43 -34.45 7.09 -4.48
CA GLU A 43 -34.32 5.66 -4.18
C GLU A 43 -32.87 5.27 -3.84
N ALA A 44 -31.90 5.78 -4.62
CA ALA A 44 -30.49 5.57 -4.34
C ALA A 44 -30.09 6.17 -2.98
N TYR A 45 -30.54 7.38 -2.67
CA TYR A 45 -30.29 8.04 -1.38
C TYR A 45 -30.86 7.23 -0.21
N ALA A 46 -32.11 6.76 -0.34
CA ALA A 46 -32.75 5.97 0.71
C ALA A 46 -32.01 4.65 0.96
N THR A 47 -31.56 3.97 -0.10
CA THR A 47 -30.80 2.72 0.00
C THR A 47 -29.44 2.94 0.66
N LEU A 48 -28.71 3.96 0.23
CA LEU A 48 -27.37 4.26 0.73
C LEU A 48 -27.40 4.74 2.19
N SER A 49 -28.31 5.65 2.54
CA SER A 49 -28.47 6.17 3.90
C SER A 49 -28.89 5.09 4.91
N ALA A 50 -29.79 4.17 4.52
CA ALA A 50 -30.16 3.03 5.36
C ALA A 50 -28.95 2.12 5.64
N SER A 51 -28.15 1.84 4.59
CA SER A 51 -26.95 1.01 4.71
C SER A 51 -25.90 1.68 5.60
N ALA A 52 -25.64 2.97 5.39
CA ALA A 52 -24.73 3.75 6.22
C ALA A 52 -25.16 3.77 7.70
N SER A 53 -26.46 3.93 7.98
CA SER A 53 -26.98 3.91 9.36
C SER A 53 -26.78 2.55 10.04
N THR A 54 -26.87 1.45 9.29
CA THR A 54 -26.64 0.09 9.80
C THR A 54 -25.16 -0.11 10.15
N ILE A 55 -24.25 0.28 9.25
CA ILE A 55 -22.81 0.21 9.49
C ILE A 55 -22.43 1.06 10.71
N GLN A 56 -22.99 2.27 10.83
CA GLN A 56 -22.74 3.13 11.97
C GLN A 56 -23.22 2.50 13.29
N ALA A 57 -24.39 1.85 13.29
CA ALA A 57 -24.90 1.14 14.44
C ALA A 57 -24.02 -0.07 14.81
N ASP A 58 -23.57 -0.85 13.82
CA ASP A 58 -22.68 -2.00 14.03
C ASP A 58 -21.33 -1.56 14.60
N LEU A 59 -20.73 -0.50 14.05
CA LEU A 59 -19.49 0.08 14.55
C LEU A 59 -19.65 0.63 15.97
N ALA A 60 -20.77 1.30 16.27
CA ALA A 60 -21.06 1.77 17.61
C ALA A 60 -21.23 0.62 18.61
N ALA A 61 -21.87 -0.48 18.19
CA ALA A 61 -22.01 -1.68 19.02
C ALA A 61 -20.65 -2.35 19.27
N TRP A 62 -19.79 -2.42 18.26
CA TRP A 62 -18.42 -2.94 18.40
C TRP A 62 -17.58 -2.04 19.32
N GLY A 63 -17.73 -0.73 19.19
CA GLY A 63 -17.05 0.26 20.03
C GLY A 63 -17.65 0.45 21.44
N ALA A 64 -18.69 -0.32 21.80
CA ALA A 64 -19.39 -0.14 23.08
C ALA A 64 -18.50 -0.41 24.31
N THR A 65 -17.45 -1.22 24.14
CA THR A 65 -16.42 -1.42 25.16
C THR A 65 -15.10 -0.90 24.62
N PRO A 66 -14.75 0.38 24.87
CA PRO A 66 -13.48 0.91 24.41
C PRO A 66 -12.34 0.22 25.15
N GLU A 67 -11.41 -0.36 24.40
CA GLU A 67 -10.13 -0.76 24.98
C GLU A 67 -9.35 0.50 25.38
N PRO A 68 -8.79 0.54 26.61
CA PRO A 68 -8.07 1.72 27.06
C PRO A 68 -6.83 1.91 26.19
N MET A 69 -6.69 3.11 25.62
CA MET A 69 -5.48 3.51 24.90
C MET A 69 -4.27 3.40 25.84
N PRO A 70 -3.16 2.77 25.41
CA PRO A 70 -1.93 2.74 26.20
C PRO A 70 -1.49 4.16 26.56
N ALA A 71 -1.10 4.37 27.81
CA ALA A 71 -0.80 5.70 28.35
C ALA A 71 0.35 6.38 27.58
N ASP A 72 1.36 5.62 27.16
CA ASP A 72 2.49 6.12 26.36
C ASP A 72 2.04 6.65 24.99
N VAL A 73 1.03 6.04 24.38
CA VAL A 73 0.44 6.51 23.12
C VAL A 73 -0.36 7.77 23.35
N ALA A 74 -1.17 7.81 24.42
CA ALA A 74 -1.94 9.00 24.78
C ALA A 74 -1.03 10.21 25.06
N ASP A 75 0.06 10.01 25.80
CA ASP A 75 1.03 11.05 26.12
C ASP A 75 1.77 11.56 24.87
N ARG A 76 2.12 10.65 23.95
CA ARG A 76 2.72 11.03 22.66
C ARG A 76 1.77 11.85 21.80
N ILE A 77 0.48 11.51 21.77
CA ILE A 77 -0.54 12.26 21.03
C ILE A 77 -0.74 13.63 21.67
N ALA A 78 -0.88 13.70 23.01
CA ALA A 78 -1.03 14.96 23.73
C ALA A 78 0.17 15.89 23.48
N THR A 79 1.39 15.36 23.57
CA THR A 79 2.62 16.10 23.27
C THR A 79 2.65 16.60 21.82
N ALA A 80 2.25 15.75 20.86
CA ALA A 80 2.21 16.14 19.45
C ALA A 80 1.19 17.26 19.18
N LEU A 81 0.03 17.22 19.85
CA LEU A 81 -1.00 18.25 19.75
C LEU A 81 -0.56 19.57 20.38
N GLU A 82 0.16 19.53 21.50
CA GLU A 82 0.73 20.74 22.13
C GLU A 82 1.83 21.38 21.28
N GLN A 83 2.54 20.57 20.50
CA GLN A 83 3.58 21.03 19.57
C GLN A 83 3.01 21.54 18.25
N GLU A 84 1.70 21.39 18.01
CA GLU A 84 1.09 21.90 16.78
C GLU A 84 1.12 23.43 16.81
N PRO A 85 1.89 24.08 15.90
CA PRO A 85 1.93 25.53 15.87
C PRO A 85 0.51 26.03 15.58
N THR A 86 0.05 27.02 16.36
CA THR A 86 -1.26 27.62 16.17
C THR A 86 -1.37 28.05 14.72
N ARG A 87 -2.20 27.35 13.93
CA ARG A 87 -2.40 27.67 12.53
C ARG A 87 -2.74 29.16 12.46
N PRO A 88 -2.07 29.96 11.62
CA PRO A 88 -2.49 31.33 11.44
C PRO A 88 -3.97 31.29 11.05
N ALA A 89 -4.80 32.00 11.81
CA ALA A 89 -6.22 32.11 11.51
C ALA A 89 -6.33 32.50 10.04
N LEU A 90 -6.94 31.62 9.23
CA LEU A 90 -7.24 31.95 7.85
C LEU A 90 -8.17 33.15 7.89
N SER A 91 -7.62 34.33 7.60
CA SER A 91 -8.42 35.53 7.45
C SER A 91 -9.32 35.30 6.25
N VAL A 92 -10.62 35.20 6.50
CA VAL A 92 -11.62 35.32 5.43
C VAL A 92 -11.32 36.63 4.71
N VAL A 93 -10.83 36.54 3.48
CA VAL A 93 -10.69 37.72 2.62
C VAL A 93 -12.13 38.19 2.37
N PRO A 94 -12.54 39.38 2.85
CA PRO A 94 -13.85 39.89 2.51
C PRO A 94 -13.89 40.05 0.99
N ASP A 95 -14.93 39.47 0.38
CA ASP A 95 -15.23 39.58 -1.04
C ASP A 95 -15.36 41.07 -1.36
N ALA A 96 -14.30 41.64 -1.93
CA ALA A 96 -14.33 43.02 -2.40
C ALA A 96 -15.10 43.00 -3.71
N ASP A 97 -16.33 43.51 -3.67
CA ASP A 97 -17.21 43.79 -4.82
C ASP A 97 -16.42 44.15 -6.08
N GLY A 98 -16.19 43.14 -6.91
CA GLY A 98 -15.50 43.24 -8.19
C GLY A 98 -16.37 42.62 -9.29
N PRO A 99 -16.55 43.29 -10.44
CA PRO A 99 -17.55 42.87 -11.43
C PRO A 99 -17.16 41.52 -12.04
N ARG A 100 -18.11 40.58 -11.96
CA ARG A 100 -18.06 39.23 -12.52
C ARG A 100 -17.68 39.28 -14.01
N ARG A 101 -16.45 38.89 -14.35
CA ARG A 101 -16.08 38.60 -15.74
C ARG A 101 -16.51 37.19 -16.08
N SER A 102 -17.58 37.11 -16.87
CA SER A 102 -18.00 35.90 -17.56
C SER A 102 -16.86 35.34 -18.40
N VAL A 103 -16.36 34.16 -18.06
CA VAL A 103 -15.34 33.46 -18.86
C VAL A 103 -16.05 32.80 -20.03
N SER A 104 -16.17 33.53 -21.15
CA SER A 104 -16.59 32.99 -22.42
C SER A 104 -15.57 31.98 -22.92
N ARG A 105 -16.01 30.74 -23.19
CA ARG A 105 -15.23 29.67 -23.82
C ARG A 105 -14.67 30.17 -25.16
N LEU A 106 -13.36 30.27 -25.29
CA LEU A 106 -12.70 30.54 -26.57
C LEU A 106 -11.96 29.31 -27.07
N ARG A 107 -12.42 28.88 -28.25
CA ARG A 107 -11.97 27.79 -29.11
C ARG A 107 -10.44 27.73 -29.24
N ARG A 108 -9.90 26.55 -28.95
CA ARG A 108 -8.50 26.16 -29.15
C ARG A 108 -8.21 26.00 -30.64
N ARG A 109 -7.69 27.05 -31.29
CA ARG A 109 -7.01 26.96 -32.60
C ARG A 109 -5.52 26.78 -32.36
N TRP A 110 -4.98 25.65 -32.81
CA TRP A 110 -3.53 25.37 -32.85
C TRP A 110 -2.84 26.31 -33.85
N PRO A 111 -1.56 26.64 -33.60
CA PRO A 111 -0.60 26.80 -34.68
C PRO A 111 0.57 25.82 -34.53
N ALA A 112 0.86 25.13 -35.63
CA ALA A 112 2.14 24.51 -35.89
C ALA A 112 3.19 25.57 -36.26
N TRP A 113 4.48 25.20 -36.14
CA TRP A 113 5.73 25.69 -36.78
C TRP A 113 6.84 25.83 -35.70
N ALA A 114 7.81 24.91 -35.60
CA ALA A 114 9.09 24.81 -36.34
C ALA A 114 10.28 25.56 -35.67
N THR A 115 11.06 24.82 -34.85
CA THR A 115 12.56 24.72 -34.65
C THR A 115 13.50 25.96 -34.74
N PRO A 116 14.80 25.97 -34.29
CA PRO A 116 15.65 25.02 -33.52
C PRO A 116 16.64 25.61 -32.43
N VAL A 117 17.30 24.70 -31.68
CA VAL A 117 18.69 24.68 -31.09
C VAL A 117 19.18 25.76 -30.09
N ALA A 118 19.65 25.31 -28.91
CA ALA A 118 21.04 25.52 -28.40
C ALA A 118 21.31 24.81 -27.05
N VAL A 119 22.53 24.32 -26.92
CA VAL A 119 23.14 23.52 -25.84
C VAL A 119 23.45 24.36 -24.60
N ALA A 120 23.28 23.79 -23.40
CA ALA A 120 24.12 24.11 -22.24
C ALA A 120 24.25 22.91 -21.31
N ALA A 121 25.48 22.44 -21.17
CA ALA A 121 25.90 21.47 -20.18
C ALA A 121 25.94 22.11 -18.79
N SER A 122 25.48 21.38 -17.77
CA SER A 122 25.88 21.63 -16.39
C SER A 122 25.94 20.32 -15.64
N LEU A 123 27.18 19.86 -15.46
CA LEU A 123 27.59 18.91 -14.44
C LEU A 123 27.42 19.57 -13.07
N ALA A 124 26.72 18.90 -12.16
CA ALA A 124 26.86 19.15 -10.72
C ALA A 124 27.00 17.79 -10.03
N ALA A 125 28.24 17.48 -9.68
CA ALA A 125 28.59 16.44 -8.74
C ALA A 125 28.15 16.88 -7.33
N PHE A 126 27.42 16.03 -6.62
CA PHE A 126 27.35 16.09 -5.17
C PHE A 126 27.90 14.79 -4.62
N ALA A 127 29.15 14.87 -4.18
CA ALA A 127 29.77 13.92 -3.26
C ALA A 127 29.41 14.35 -1.82
N GLY A 128 28.95 13.37 -1.04
CA GLY A 128 29.28 13.18 0.38
C GLY A 128 28.90 14.28 1.38
N LEU A 129 27.97 13.96 2.27
CA LEU A 129 28.14 14.30 3.69
C LEU A 129 27.65 13.12 4.54
N GLY A 130 28.61 12.37 5.06
CA GLY A 130 28.41 11.41 6.15
C GLY A 130 28.48 12.14 7.48
N ILE A 131 27.57 11.80 8.38
CA ILE A 131 27.70 12.13 9.80
C ILE A 131 28.07 10.82 10.49
N GLY A 132 29.36 10.70 10.83
CA GLY A 132 29.85 9.73 11.80
C GLY A 132 29.57 10.26 13.20
N LEU A 133 28.98 9.41 14.05
CA LEU A 133 28.92 9.62 15.49
C LEU A 133 29.91 8.65 16.15
N ALA A 134 31.03 9.28 16.52
CA ALA A 134 31.92 9.02 17.65
C ALA A 134 32.07 7.57 18.16
N ASP A 135 33.22 7.02 17.79
CA ASP A 135 34.07 6.14 18.60
C ASP A 135 34.42 6.84 19.94
N SER A 136 34.10 6.19 21.06
CA SER A 136 34.62 6.52 22.37
C SER A 136 35.39 5.32 22.90
N SER A 137 36.64 5.20 22.47
CA SER A 137 37.67 4.38 23.08
C SER A 137 38.39 5.20 24.17
N SER A 138 38.20 4.81 25.43
CA SER A 138 39.09 5.22 26.53
C SER A 138 39.03 4.18 27.65
N THR A 139 40.04 3.31 27.59
CA THR A 139 40.91 2.89 28.70
C THR A 139 40.37 1.94 29.77
N ASP A 140 41.03 0.78 29.79
CA ASP A 140 41.03 -0.24 30.83
C ASP A 140 41.29 0.33 32.23
N ASP A 141 40.53 -0.13 33.22
CA ASP A 141 41.05 -0.31 34.56
C ASP A 141 40.45 -1.54 35.23
N ALA A 142 41.33 -2.30 35.87
CA ALA A 142 41.09 -3.64 36.36
C ALA A 142 40.38 -3.63 37.73
N GLY A 143 39.37 -4.50 37.89
CA GLY A 143 38.64 -4.66 39.15
C GLY A 143 38.10 -6.08 39.30
N SER A 144 38.90 -6.92 39.95
CA SER A 144 38.63 -8.29 40.37
C SER A 144 37.37 -8.41 41.25
N GLY A 145 36.53 -9.44 41.02
CA GLY A 145 35.42 -9.79 41.90
C GLY A 145 34.60 -10.98 41.40
N THR A 146 34.64 -12.08 42.14
CA THR A 146 34.22 -13.47 41.84
C THR A 146 32.71 -13.80 41.93
N ALA A 147 32.34 -14.90 41.26
CA ALA A 147 31.18 -15.82 41.43
C ALA A 147 29.84 -15.39 40.75
N ALA A 148 29.12 -16.20 39.97
CA ALA A 148 29.03 -17.67 39.89
C ALA A 148 28.60 -18.21 38.49
N GLU A 149 29.01 -19.45 38.19
CA GLU A 149 28.51 -20.44 37.20
C GLU A 149 26.96 -20.50 37.09
N ALA A 150 26.26 -20.86 36.00
CA ALA A 150 26.49 -21.55 34.71
C ALA A 150 25.15 -21.49 33.90
N PRO A 151 25.00 -22.12 32.71
CA PRO A 151 25.94 -22.39 31.62
C PRO A 151 25.51 -21.73 30.29
N ALA A 152 26.47 -21.74 29.37
CA ALA A 152 26.36 -21.34 27.98
C ALA A 152 25.34 -22.17 27.18
N ALA A 153 24.53 -21.49 26.36
CA ALA A 153 24.04 -22.01 25.09
C ALA A 153 24.67 -21.16 23.98
N ALA A 154 25.57 -21.82 23.27
CA ALA A 154 26.22 -21.49 22.00
C ALA A 154 25.68 -20.26 21.24
N ARG A 155 26.56 -19.27 21.10
CA ARG A 155 26.69 -18.55 19.83
C ARG A 155 27.44 -19.48 18.88
N ASP A 156 26.83 -19.80 17.73
CA ASP A 156 27.40 -20.26 16.45
C ASP A 156 26.18 -20.61 15.57
N ASN A 157 25.77 -19.84 14.57
CA ASN A 157 26.52 -19.57 13.35
C ASN A 157 26.09 -18.23 12.72
N ALA A 158 27.03 -17.29 12.65
CA ALA A 158 27.11 -16.38 11.53
C ALA A 158 27.74 -17.16 10.37
N ALA A 159 26.90 -17.78 9.55
CA ALA A 159 27.23 -18.04 8.15
C ALA A 159 26.43 -17.01 7.36
N GLY A 160 27.09 -16.26 6.47
CA GLY A 160 26.45 -15.30 5.56
C GLY A 160 25.50 -16.01 4.60
N GLY A 161 24.36 -16.45 5.12
CA GLY A 161 23.26 -16.99 4.35
C GLY A 161 22.68 -15.89 3.49
N ALA A 162 22.27 -16.25 2.28
CA ALA A 162 21.39 -15.42 1.49
C ALA A 162 20.19 -15.07 2.37
N GLU A 163 20.12 -13.82 2.82
CA GLU A 163 18.99 -13.27 3.55
C GLU A 163 18.22 -12.39 2.57
N LEU A 164 16.92 -12.65 2.44
CA LEU A 164 16.01 -11.76 1.74
C LEU A 164 15.53 -10.74 2.78
N ALA A 165 15.92 -9.48 2.60
CA ALA A 165 15.49 -8.40 3.47
C ALA A 165 13.96 -8.24 3.47
N THR A 166 13.40 -7.63 4.53
CA THR A 166 11.97 -7.35 4.66
C THR A 166 11.41 -6.68 3.40
N PRO A 167 10.25 -7.13 2.87
CA PRO A 167 9.70 -6.57 1.64
C PRO A 167 9.37 -5.08 1.79
N GLN A 168 9.70 -4.31 0.76
CA GLN A 168 9.38 -2.87 0.72
C GLN A 168 7.88 -2.63 0.50
N ALA A 169 7.20 -3.53 -0.21
CA ALA A 169 5.77 -3.50 -0.44
C ALA A 169 5.13 -4.90 -0.45
N LEU A 170 3.95 -5.01 0.16
CA LEU A 170 3.04 -6.16 0.01
C LEU A 170 1.80 -5.70 -0.75
N VAL A 171 1.47 -6.40 -1.84
CA VAL A 171 0.37 -6.08 -2.74
C VAL A 171 -0.47 -7.34 -2.99
N ALA A 172 -1.76 -7.19 -3.28
CA ALA A 172 -2.61 -8.28 -3.74
C ALA A 172 -3.25 -7.88 -5.08
N SER A 173 -2.50 -8.05 -6.17
CA SER A 173 -2.92 -7.61 -7.50
C SER A 173 -3.99 -8.51 -8.11
N GLY A 174 -4.03 -9.79 -7.69
CA GLY A 174 -4.88 -10.82 -8.31
C GLY A 174 -4.53 -11.11 -9.78
N LYS A 175 -3.36 -10.68 -10.25
CA LYS A 175 -2.87 -10.92 -11.62
C LYS A 175 -2.48 -12.39 -11.80
N ASP A 176 -2.75 -12.93 -12.98
CA ASP A 176 -2.26 -14.25 -13.38
C ASP A 176 -0.91 -14.13 -14.09
N TYR A 177 0.15 -14.56 -13.40
CA TYR A 177 1.49 -14.67 -13.96
C TYR A 177 1.63 -16.01 -14.67
N ARG A 178 2.35 -16.05 -15.79
CA ARG A 178 2.55 -17.27 -16.57
C ARG A 178 4.02 -17.55 -16.79
N ALA A 179 4.40 -18.81 -16.82
CA ALA A 179 5.81 -19.20 -17.03
C ALA A 179 6.42 -18.54 -18.29
N GLY A 180 5.66 -18.48 -19.39
CA GLY A 180 6.13 -17.92 -20.66
C GLY A 180 6.32 -16.40 -20.69
N THR A 181 5.75 -15.66 -19.74
CA THR A 181 5.86 -14.19 -19.66
C THR A 181 6.56 -13.70 -18.41
N LEU A 182 7.04 -14.62 -17.57
CA LEU A 182 7.60 -14.32 -16.25
C LEU A 182 8.85 -13.42 -16.35
N ALA A 183 9.75 -13.66 -17.31
CA ALA A 183 10.95 -12.83 -17.52
C ALA A 183 10.64 -11.37 -17.94
N ALA A 184 9.47 -11.14 -18.53
CA ALA A 184 9.01 -9.80 -18.93
C ALA A 184 8.10 -9.15 -17.87
N ALA A 185 7.88 -9.82 -16.73
CA ALA A 185 7.01 -9.31 -15.69
C ALA A 185 7.60 -8.04 -15.06
N GLN A 186 6.74 -7.04 -14.90
CA GLN A 186 7.05 -5.84 -14.15
C GLN A 186 6.36 -5.92 -12.79
N PRO A 187 7.00 -5.43 -11.71
CA PRO A 187 6.32 -5.25 -10.44
C PRO A 187 5.12 -4.30 -10.63
N PRO A 188 4.01 -4.51 -9.91
CA PRO A 188 2.91 -3.56 -9.92
C PRO A 188 3.43 -2.17 -9.52
N PRO A 189 2.92 -1.08 -10.12
CA PRO A 189 3.33 0.28 -9.75
C PRO A 189 3.04 0.53 -8.27
N ASP A 190 3.90 1.30 -7.59
CA ASP A 190 3.83 1.63 -6.15
C ASP A 190 2.55 2.40 -5.72
N GLY A 191 1.62 2.64 -6.66
CA GLY A 191 0.34 3.26 -6.40
C GLY A 191 -0.72 2.21 -6.08
N ASP A 192 -1.22 2.26 -4.85
CA ASP A 192 -2.51 1.70 -4.43
C ASP A 192 -2.58 0.18 -4.22
N ARG A 193 -2.04 -0.26 -3.08
CA ARG A 193 -2.71 -1.11 -2.06
C ARG A 193 -1.66 -1.82 -1.20
N ALA A 194 -1.16 -1.12 -0.19
CA ALA A 194 -0.74 -1.79 1.03
C ALA A 194 -1.98 -2.51 1.61
N MET A 195 -1.85 -3.76 2.01
CA MET A 195 -2.90 -4.49 2.74
C MET A 195 -3.23 -3.76 4.05
N SER A 196 -4.18 -2.82 4.01
CA SER A 196 -5.01 -2.53 5.18
C SER A 196 -5.96 -3.71 5.32
N ALA A 197 -5.78 -4.47 6.39
CA ALA A 197 -6.70 -5.52 6.78
C ALA A 197 -8.04 -4.89 7.16
N GLN A 198 -8.98 -4.74 6.21
CA GLN A 198 -10.40 -4.57 6.52
C GLN A 198 -11.30 -4.83 5.31
N SER A 199 -12.19 -5.81 5.53
CA SER A 199 -13.54 -5.96 4.98
C SER A 199 -13.73 -6.01 3.47
N ALA A 200 -13.88 -7.25 2.99
CA ALA A 200 -14.57 -7.54 1.74
C ALA A 200 -16.02 -7.04 1.81
N THR A 201 -16.35 -6.09 0.95
CA THR A 201 -17.72 -5.92 0.42
C THR A 201 -17.66 -6.03 -1.09
N THR A 202 -18.55 -6.87 -1.59
CA THR A 202 -18.62 -7.41 -2.95
C THR A 202 -19.45 -6.49 -3.83
N GLU A 203 -18.99 -6.25 -5.07
CA GLU A 203 -19.87 -6.02 -6.22
C GLU A 203 -19.35 -6.83 -7.42
N GLU A 204 -20.29 -7.20 -8.29
CA GLU A 204 -20.34 -8.47 -8.99
C GLU A 204 -19.59 -8.49 -10.33
N ASP A 205 -18.68 -9.46 -10.46
CA ASP A 205 -18.41 -10.13 -11.73
C ASP A 205 -18.22 -11.63 -11.46
N SER A 206 -19.29 -12.39 -11.67
CA SER A 206 -19.54 -13.74 -11.13
C SER A 206 -18.80 -14.87 -11.84
N GLY A 207 -17.73 -14.57 -12.59
CA GLY A 207 -16.83 -15.59 -13.17
C GLY A 207 -15.43 -15.64 -12.53
N SER A 208 -14.94 -14.51 -12.00
CA SER A 208 -13.55 -14.36 -11.52
C SER A 208 -13.44 -14.36 -9.98
N SER A 209 -14.53 -14.06 -9.29
CA SER A 209 -14.56 -13.84 -7.84
C SER A 209 -14.40 -15.12 -7.01
N GLY A 210 -14.90 -16.27 -7.49
CA GLY A 210 -14.71 -17.56 -6.80
C GLY A 210 -13.24 -18.02 -6.77
N LEU A 211 -12.50 -17.77 -7.86
CA LEU A 211 -11.07 -18.08 -7.96
C LEU A 211 -10.23 -17.11 -7.10
N LYS A 212 -10.60 -15.81 -7.06
CA LYS A 212 -9.94 -14.82 -6.19
C LYS A 212 -10.16 -15.12 -4.71
N SER A 213 -11.35 -15.51 -4.30
CA SER A 213 -11.66 -15.89 -2.91
C SER A 213 -10.94 -17.18 -2.49
N THR A 214 -10.87 -18.18 -3.38
CA THR A 214 -10.14 -19.43 -3.11
C THR A 214 -8.62 -19.20 -3.07
N ALA A 215 -8.08 -18.33 -3.94
CA ALA A 215 -6.67 -17.96 -3.91
C ALA A 215 -6.30 -17.17 -2.66
N ALA A 216 -7.15 -16.22 -2.24
CA ALA A 216 -6.98 -15.49 -1.00
C ALA A 216 -7.00 -16.43 0.22
N ALA A 217 -7.93 -17.38 0.27
CA ALA A 217 -8.01 -18.38 1.34
C ALA A 217 -6.78 -19.32 1.36
N ALA A 218 -6.31 -19.77 0.19
CA ALA A 218 -5.13 -20.63 0.08
C ALA A 218 -3.83 -19.92 0.51
N LEU A 219 -3.76 -18.60 0.29
CA LEU A 219 -2.61 -17.77 0.65
C LEU A 219 -2.72 -17.12 2.03
N GLN A 220 -3.84 -17.28 2.73
CA GLN A 220 -4.10 -16.66 4.04
C GLN A 220 -3.06 -17.01 5.11
N ARG A 221 -2.39 -18.16 5.00
CA ARG A 221 -1.26 -18.48 5.88
C ARG A 221 -0.08 -17.54 5.63
N LEU A 222 0.22 -17.23 4.36
CA LEU A 222 1.38 -16.42 3.95
C LEU A 222 1.18 -14.92 4.19
N THR A 223 -0.01 -14.49 4.61
CA THR A 223 -0.23 -13.12 5.10
C THR A 223 0.27 -12.93 6.54
N ALA A 224 0.48 -14.02 7.29
CA ALA A 224 1.12 -13.95 8.60
C ALA A 224 2.62 -13.70 8.45
N GLN A 225 3.15 -12.71 9.17
CA GLN A 225 4.54 -12.26 9.07
C GLN A 225 5.57 -13.39 9.22
N THR A 226 5.33 -14.32 10.17
CA THR A 226 6.22 -15.46 10.44
C THR A 226 6.23 -16.49 9.31
N ALA A 227 5.11 -16.69 8.63
CA ALA A 227 5.02 -17.60 7.49
C ALA A 227 5.63 -16.96 6.23
N LEU A 228 5.45 -15.65 6.05
CA LEU A 228 6.06 -14.91 4.96
C LEU A 228 7.58 -14.87 5.08
N SER A 229 8.12 -14.58 6.27
CA SER A 229 9.57 -14.60 6.49
C SER A 229 10.16 -15.98 6.21
N ALA A 230 9.54 -17.06 6.71
CA ALA A 230 9.98 -18.42 6.41
C ALA A 230 9.93 -18.77 4.92
N CYS A 231 8.95 -18.22 4.18
CA CYS A 231 8.86 -18.37 2.74
C CYS A 231 10.01 -17.64 2.02
N LEU A 232 10.28 -16.38 2.39
CA LEU A 232 11.40 -15.62 1.84
C LEU A 232 12.73 -16.30 2.16
N ASP A 233 12.95 -16.80 3.38
CA ASP A 233 14.16 -17.56 3.73
C ASP A 233 14.32 -18.84 2.90
N ALA A 234 13.21 -19.49 2.53
CA ALA A 234 13.25 -20.66 1.66
C ALA A 234 13.63 -20.27 0.23
N ILE A 235 13.08 -19.18 -0.31
CA ILE A 235 13.45 -18.64 -1.62
C ILE A 235 14.93 -18.24 -1.63
N ALA A 236 15.44 -17.57 -0.59
CA ALA A 236 16.83 -17.14 -0.53
C ALA A 236 17.80 -18.33 -0.57
N ARG A 237 17.49 -19.38 0.20
CA ARG A 237 18.25 -20.63 0.22
C ARG A 237 18.23 -21.34 -1.13
N GLU A 238 17.09 -21.34 -1.82
CA GLU A 238 16.96 -21.96 -3.13
C GLU A 238 17.65 -21.15 -4.24
N HIS A 239 17.56 -19.82 -4.20
CA HIS A 239 18.20 -18.92 -5.16
C HIS A 239 19.73 -18.96 -5.05
N ASN A 240 20.27 -19.03 -3.83
CA ASN A 240 21.68 -19.23 -3.55
C ASN A 240 22.67 -18.30 -4.30
N ASN A 241 22.29 -17.03 -4.51
CA ASN A 241 23.14 -16.01 -5.16
C ASN A 241 23.42 -14.80 -4.24
N GLY A 242 23.62 -15.07 -2.94
CA GLY A 242 23.94 -14.06 -1.94
C GLY A 242 22.72 -13.29 -1.42
N ALA A 243 22.99 -12.25 -0.61
CA ALA A 243 21.95 -11.41 -0.03
C ALA A 243 21.09 -10.76 -1.11
N ALA A 244 19.78 -10.73 -0.90
CA ALA A 244 18.83 -10.22 -1.88
C ALA A 244 17.89 -9.18 -1.25
N THR A 245 17.59 -8.14 -2.01
CA THR A 245 16.67 -7.07 -1.59
C THR A 245 15.31 -7.32 -2.21
N VAL A 246 14.31 -7.65 -1.38
CA VAL A 246 12.91 -7.81 -1.82
C VAL A 246 12.30 -6.43 -2.09
N GLN A 247 11.83 -6.24 -3.31
CA GLN A 247 11.14 -5.01 -3.73
C GLN A 247 9.65 -5.15 -3.42
N VAL A 248 9.01 -6.17 -4.02
CA VAL A 248 7.57 -6.35 -3.95
C VAL A 248 7.24 -7.81 -3.73
N VAL A 249 6.28 -8.06 -2.84
CA VAL A 249 5.60 -9.34 -2.68
C VAL A 249 4.16 -9.15 -3.12
N ASP A 250 3.76 -9.86 -4.18
CA ASP A 250 2.41 -9.80 -4.74
C ASP A 250 1.66 -11.12 -4.51
N PHE A 251 0.52 -11.06 -3.83
CA PHE A 251 -0.41 -12.19 -3.65
C PHE A 251 -1.30 -12.30 -4.89
N ALA A 252 -1.03 -13.30 -5.73
CA ALA A 252 -1.56 -13.39 -7.08
C ALA A 252 -1.82 -14.85 -7.50
N THR A 253 -1.91 -15.12 -8.79
CA THR A 253 -1.90 -16.50 -9.32
C THR A 253 -0.71 -16.72 -10.25
N PHE A 254 -0.24 -17.96 -10.32
CA PHE A 254 0.74 -18.44 -11.28
C PHE A 254 0.18 -19.63 -12.05
N ASP A 255 0.04 -19.49 -13.37
CA ASP A 255 -0.60 -20.46 -14.27
C ASP A 255 -1.97 -20.93 -13.73
N GLY A 256 -2.78 -19.97 -13.25
CA GLY A 256 -4.13 -20.21 -12.72
C GLY A 256 -4.19 -20.80 -11.31
N SER A 257 -3.06 -21.05 -10.65
CA SER A 257 -2.99 -21.55 -9.27
C SER A 257 -2.58 -20.44 -8.28
N PRO A 258 -3.06 -20.43 -7.03
CA PRO A 258 -2.67 -19.42 -6.03
C PRO A 258 -1.16 -19.42 -5.80
N ALA A 259 -0.53 -18.25 -5.88
CA ALA A 259 0.91 -18.10 -5.69
C ALA A 259 1.28 -16.73 -5.13
N VAL A 260 2.41 -16.68 -4.42
CA VAL A 260 3.10 -15.44 -4.06
C VAL A 260 4.17 -15.17 -5.10
N ILE A 261 4.17 -13.96 -5.64
CA ILE A 261 5.12 -13.49 -6.65
C ILE A 261 6.08 -12.50 -5.99
N VAL A 262 7.34 -12.87 -5.91
CA VAL A 262 8.38 -12.08 -5.23
C VAL A 262 9.30 -11.46 -6.28
N PHE A 263 9.36 -10.15 -6.29
CA PHE A 263 10.31 -9.37 -7.09
C PHE A 263 11.48 -8.95 -6.20
N PHE A 264 12.70 -9.33 -6.57
CA PHE A 264 13.89 -8.99 -5.80
C PHE A 264 15.11 -8.73 -6.68
N THR A 265 16.12 -8.11 -6.10
CA THR A 265 17.46 -7.98 -6.69
C THR A 265 18.45 -8.78 -5.86
N ASP A 266 19.24 -9.63 -6.50
CA ASP A 266 20.23 -10.46 -5.81
C ASP A 266 21.57 -9.74 -5.57
N GLY A 267 22.50 -10.42 -4.92
CA GLY A 267 23.82 -9.86 -4.57
C GLY A 267 24.69 -9.49 -5.78
N THR A 268 24.32 -9.95 -6.99
CA THR A 268 25.00 -9.61 -8.25
C THR A 268 24.40 -8.35 -8.91
N GLY A 269 23.29 -7.84 -8.38
CA GLY A 269 22.51 -6.76 -8.98
C GLY A 269 21.53 -7.23 -10.05
N ALA A 270 21.36 -8.54 -10.25
CA ALA A 270 20.37 -9.08 -11.17
C ALA A 270 18.97 -9.01 -10.58
N ARG A 271 18.00 -8.59 -11.39
CA ARG A 271 16.57 -8.56 -11.01
C ARG A 271 15.94 -9.91 -11.31
N TRP A 272 15.13 -10.38 -10.39
CA TRP A 272 14.45 -11.67 -10.47
C TRP A 272 12.99 -11.56 -10.09
N VAL A 273 12.19 -12.44 -10.67
CA VAL A 273 10.85 -12.74 -10.20
C VAL A 273 10.76 -14.23 -9.87
N TRP A 274 10.12 -14.53 -8.75
CA TRP A 274 9.94 -15.88 -8.23
C TRP A 274 8.48 -16.12 -7.91
N ALA A 275 7.93 -17.23 -8.38
CA ALA A 275 6.58 -17.65 -8.09
C ALA A 275 6.61 -18.85 -7.14
N SER A 276 6.00 -18.69 -5.97
CA SER A 276 5.95 -19.71 -4.92
C SER A 276 4.50 -20.05 -4.58
N GLY A 277 4.22 -21.33 -4.40
CA GLY A 277 2.89 -21.81 -4.06
C GLY A 277 2.50 -21.58 -2.58
N PRO A 278 1.29 -22.00 -2.18
CA PRO A 278 0.75 -21.77 -0.84
C PRO A 278 1.51 -22.51 0.27
N ASN A 279 2.33 -23.51 -0.07
CA ASN A 279 3.11 -24.28 0.91
C ASN A 279 4.51 -23.69 1.18
N CYS A 280 4.85 -22.55 0.59
CA CYS A 280 6.15 -21.91 0.75
C CYS A 280 6.55 -21.69 2.23
N GLY A 281 7.79 -21.98 2.58
CA GLY A 281 8.32 -21.88 3.95
C GLY A 281 7.97 -23.05 4.86
N GLN A 282 7.20 -24.05 4.40
CA GLN A 282 7.00 -25.28 5.14
C GLN A 282 8.21 -26.22 4.98
N ALA A 283 8.58 -26.92 6.04
CA ALA A 283 9.77 -27.79 6.05
C ALA A 283 9.75 -28.87 4.94
N ALA A 284 8.58 -29.40 4.60
CA ALA A 284 8.43 -30.41 3.55
C ALA A 284 8.46 -29.85 2.12
N TRP A 285 8.26 -28.54 1.94
CA TRP A 285 8.02 -27.92 0.63
C TRP A 285 9.07 -26.88 0.23
N GLY A 286 9.92 -26.44 1.16
CA GLY A 286 10.94 -25.43 0.86
C GLY A 286 10.31 -24.14 0.35
N ALA A 287 10.78 -23.61 -0.78
CA ALA A 287 10.20 -22.40 -1.39
C ALA A 287 8.89 -22.67 -2.15
N ASP A 288 8.46 -23.93 -2.29
CA ASP A 288 7.30 -24.33 -3.11
C ASP A 288 7.34 -23.69 -4.51
N THR A 289 8.53 -23.70 -5.13
CA THR A 289 8.80 -23.01 -6.39
C THR A 289 7.93 -23.54 -7.52
N ARG A 290 7.20 -22.62 -8.16
CA ARG A 290 6.36 -22.88 -9.34
C ARG A 290 7.02 -22.37 -10.62
N GLY A 291 7.83 -21.32 -10.50
CA GLY A 291 8.64 -20.79 -11.59
C GLY A 291 9.51 -19.64 -11.10
N ASN A 292 10.61 -19.39 -11.78
CA ASN A 292 11.43 -18.20 -11.57
C ASN A 292 12.03 -17.74 -12.90
N ALA A 293 12.34 -16.46 -12.99
CA ALA A 293 12.99 -15.89 -14.15
C ALA A 293 13.79 -14.64 -13.79
N LYS A 294 14.91 -14.45 -14.48
CA LYS A 294 15.65 -13.20 -14.46
C LYS A 294 14.89 -12.16 -15.29
N ILE A 295 14.73 -10.96 -14.76
CA ILE A 295 14.09 -9.83 -15.44
C ILE A 295 15.17 -8.96 -16.07
N GLY A 296 15.03 -8.66 -17.37
CA GLY A 296 15.98 -7.86 -18.15
C GLY A 296 16.81 -8.73 -19.07
#